data_AF-A0A8J4TZQ4-F1
#
_entry.id   AF-A0A8J4TZQ4-F1
#
_cell.length_a   1.000
_cell.length_b   1.000
_cell.length_c   1.000
_cell.angle_alpha   90.00
_cell.angle_beta   90.00
_cell.angle_gamma   90.00
#
_symmetry.space_group_name_H-M   'P 1'
#
loop_
_entity.id
_entity.type
_entity.pdbx_description
1 polymer ?
#
loop_
_entity_poly.entity_id
_entity_poly.type
_entity_poly.pdbx_seq_one_letter_code
_entity_poly.pdbx_strand_id
1 'polypeptide(L)'
;EELEPALNPLQEKLKIFNDCKLNWSQTGEHIKIQARHTERQIKEEFEKLHQFLRDEEAARITALREEEEQKSPMMKIETLSRDISSLSDTIRAIEEQMRAEDVSFLQNYQATMKRAQCTLQHPVEPSGGLIHVAKHLANIKFTVWEKMQRTVRY
;
A
#
# COMPACT_ATOMS: atom_id res chain seq x y z
N GLU A 1 -4.27 75.98 -48.90
CA GLU A 1 -4.71 74.68 -49.46
C GLU A 1 -3.80 73.49 -49.08
N GLU A 2 -2.79 73.64 -48.19
CA GLU A 2 -1.83 72.55 -47.89
C GLU A 2 -2.24 71.59 -46.74
N LEU A 3 -3.29 71.91 -45.98
CA LEU A 3 -3.69 71.17 -44.78
C LEU A 3 -4.45 69.86 -45.08
N GLU A 4 -5.20 69.84 -46.18
CA GLU A 4 -6.00 68.67 -46.59
C GLU A 4 -5.13 67.46 -47.02
N PRO A 5 -4.10 67.62 -47.89
CA PRO A 5 -3.22 66.51 -48.23
C PRO A 5 -2.37 66.02 -47.03
N ALA A 6 -2.11 66.88 -46.04
CA ALA A 6 -1.42 66.50 -44.80
C ALA A 6 -2.32 65.71 -43.82
N LEU A 7 -3.65 65.83 -43.93
CA LEU A 7 -4.61 65.15 -43.05
C LEU A 7 -4.81 63.67 -43.42
N ASN A 8 -4.82 63.34 -44.72
CA ASN A 8 -5.01 61.98 -45.22
C ASN A 8 -4.05 60.93 -44.61
N PRO A 9 -2.72 61.13 -44.55
CA PRO A 9 -1.81 60.15 -43.95
C PRO A 9 -2.03 59.99 -42.43
N LEU A 10 -2.52 61.03 -41.74
CA LEU A 10 -2.85 60.94 -40.31
C LEU A 10 -4.10 60.08 -40.09
N GLN A 11 -5.10 60.18 -40.97
CA GLN A 11 -6.31 59.35 -40.91
C GLN A 11 -6.01 57.88 -41.22
N GLU A 12 -5.15 57.60 -42.19
CA GLU A 12 -4.71 56.23 -42.50
C GLU A 12 -3.93 55.61 -41.33
N LYS A 13 -3.00 56.37 -40.73
CA LYS A 13 -2.25 55.94 -39.54
C LYS A 13 -3.17 55.66 -38.35
N LEU A 14 -4.21 56.47 -38.16
CA LEU A 14 -5.22 56.24 -37.11
C LEU A 14 -5.97 54.92 -37.34
N LYS A 15 -6.34 54.61 -38.59
CA LYS A 15 -6.98 53.33 -38.94
C LYS A 15 -6.07 52.15 -38.62
N ILE A 16 -4.80 52.21 -39.03
CA ILE A 16 -3.79 51.17 -38.72
C ILE A 16 -3.65 51.00 -37.20
N PHE A 17 -3.59 52.09 -36.44
CA PHE A 17 -3.47 52.02 -34.98
C PHE A 17 -4.69 51.36 -34.33
N ASN A 18 -5.90 51.63 -34.82
CA ASN A 18 -7.11 50.99 -34.32
C ASN A 18 -7.13 49.49 -34.65
N ASP A 19 -6.74 49.11 -35.87
CA ASP A 19 -6.66 47.71 -36.30
C ASP A 19 -5.61 46.95 -35.48
N CYS A 20 -4.42 47.53 -35.28
CA CYS A 20 -3.38 46.97 -34.41
C CYS A 20 -3.88 46.81 -32.97
N LYS A 21 -4.56 47.82 -32.41
CA LYS A 21 -5.11 47.77 -31.04
C LYS A 21 -6.10 46.62 -30.89
N LEU A 22 -6.98 46.42 -31.85
CA LEU A 22 -7.95 45.32 -31.84
C LEU A 22 -7.23 43.95 -31.89
N ASN A 23 -6.30 43.78 -32.84
CA ASN A 23 -5.53 42.54 -32.99
C ASN A 23 -4.72 42.20 -31.75
N TRP A 24 -4.08 43.20 -31.11
CA TRP A 24 -3.32 42.98 -29.88
C TRP A 24 -4.24 42.64 -28.70
N SER A 25 -5.42 43.24 -28.63
CA SER A 25 -6.41 42.93 -27.60
C SER A 25 -6.91 41.49 -27.72
N GLN A 26 -7.21 41.03 -28.93
CA GLN A 26 -7.58 39.65 -29.22
C GLN A 26 -6.45 38.68 -28.88
N THR A 27 -5.22 39.00 -29.31
CA THR A 27 -4.03 38.20 -29.00
C THR A 27 -3.83 38.06 -27.49
N GLY A 28 -3.99 39.15 -26.73
CA GLY A 28 -3.91 39.13 -25.27
C GLY A 28 -4.94 38.22 -24.62
N GLU A 29 -6.17 38.17 -25.15
CA GLU A 29 -7.20 37.26 -24.64
C GLU A 29 -6.88 35.79 -24.98
N HIS A 30 -6.42 35.51 -26.19
CA HIS A 30 -5.96 34.18 -26.57
C HIS A 30 -4.84 33.67 -25.66
N ILE A 31 -3.84 34.52 -25.35
CA ILE A 31 -2.76 34.17 -24.42
C ILE A 31 -3.30 33.82 -23.04
N LYS A 32 -4.27 34.57 -22.51
CA LYS A 32 -4.90 34.26 -21.21
C LYS A 32 -5.64 32.93 -21.22
N ILE A 33 -6.39 32.66 -22.28
CA ILE A 33 -7.12 31.39 -22.43
C ILE A 33 -6.12 30.23 -22.51
N GLN A 34 -5.07 30.37 -23.32
CA GLN A 34 -4.03 29.36 -23.47
C GLN A 34 -3.32 29.11 -22.13
N ALA A 35 -2.93 30.16 -21.41
CA ALA A 35 -2.27 30.02 -20.11
C ALA A 35 -3.14 29.24 -19.11
N ARG A 36 -4.44 29.57 -19.01
CA ARG A 36 -5.39 28.85 -18.15
C ARG A 36 -5.58 27.40 -18.56
N HIS A 37 -5.63 27.13 -19.86
CA HIS A 37 -5.76 25.77 -20.38
C HIS A 37 -4.51 24.94 -20.06
N THR A 38 -3.33 25.47 -20.34
CA THR A 38 -2.06 24.81 -20.02
C THR A 38 -1.88 24.60 -18.52
N GLU A 39 -2.27 25.55 -17.68
CA GLU A 39 -2.26 25.37 -16.23
C GLU A 39 -3.11 24.17 -15.79
N ARG A 40 -4.29 24.00 -16.38
CA ARG A 40 -5.16 22.85 -16.12
C ARG A 40 -4.49 21.54 -16.54
N GLN A 41 -3.91 21.50 -17.73
CA GLN A 41 -3.21 20.32 -18.23
C GLN A 41 -2.03 19.93 -17.33
N ILE A 42 -1.23 20.91 -16.87
CA ILE A 42 -0.15 20.66 -15.92
C ILE A 42 -0.71 20.01 -14.65
N LYS A 43 -1.79 20.55 -14.08
CA LYS A 43 -2.43 19.98 -12.89
C LYS A 43 -2.92 18.56 -13.11
N GLU A 44 -3.53 18.27 -14.26
CA GLU A 44 -4.00 16.93 -14.62
C GLU A 44 -2.84 15.91 -14.72
N GLU A 45 -1.71 16.30 -15.32
CA GLU A 45 -0.53 15.43 -15.40
C GLU A 45 0.08 15.16 -14.01
N PHE A 46 0.16 16.16 -13.15
CA PHE A 46 0.60 15.97 -11.76
C PHE A 46 -0.36 15.10 -10.95
N GLU A 47 -1.67 15.19 -11.17
CA GLU A 47 -2.63 14.32 -10.48
C GLU A 47 -2.45 12.85 -10.88
N LYS A 48 -2.20 12.57 -12.17
CA LYS A 48 -1.86 11.21 -12.64
C LYS A 48 -0.59 10.69 -11.96
N LEU A 49 0.44 11.54 -11.83
CA LEU A 49 1.67 11.20 -11.13
C LEU A 49 1.43 10.91 -9.65
N HIS A 50 0.63 11.74 -8.96
CA HIS A 50 0.27 11.51 -7.57
C HIS A 50 -0.52 10.20 -7.39
N GLN A 51 -1.46 9.91 -8.29
CA GLN A 51 -2.19 8.65 -8.25
C GLN A 51 -1.27 7.44 -8.40
N PHE A 52 -0.36 7.48 -9.38
CA PHE A 52 0.64 6.43 -9.57
C PHE A 52 1.48 6.20 -8.31
N LEU A 53 1.93 7.27 -7.64
CA LEU A 53 2.70 7.15 -6.41
C LEU A 53 1.88 6.55 -5.26
N ARG A 54 0.60 6.92 -5.12
CA ARG A 54 -0.32 6.32 -4.13
C ARG A 54 -0.53 4.84 -4.40
N ASP A 55 -0.68 4.44 -5.66
CA ASP A 55 -0.87 3.04 -6.05
C ASP A 55 0.39 2.20 -5.73
N GLU A 56 1.57 2.74 -6.02
CA GLU A 56 2.85 2.10 -5.68
C GLU A 56 3.06 1.97 -4.16
N GLU A 57 2.69 3.00 -3.40
CA GLU A 57 2.71 2.96 -1.93
C GLU A 57 1.75 1.88 -1.40
N ALA A 58 0.49 1.90 -1.86
CA ALA A 58 -0.54 0.95 -1.44
C ALA A 58 -0.13 -0.51 -1.75
N ALA A 59 0.37 -0.78 -2.95
CA ALA A 59 0.85 -2.11 -3.34
C ALA A 59 1.97 -2.62 -2.40
N ARG A 60 2.87 -1.73 -1.99
CA ARG A 60 3.97 -2.07 -1.06
C ARG A 60 3.48 -2.33 0.36
N ILE A 61 2.54 -1.52 0.85
CA ILE A 61 1.90 -1.73 2.15
C ILE A 61 1.15 -3.06 2.16
N THR A 62 0.42 -3.40 1.11
CA THR A 62 -0.26 -4.69 0.98
C THR A 62 0.74 -5.85 1.04
N ALA A 63 1.83 -5.79 0.27
CA ALA A 63 2.87 -6.83 0.33
C ALA A 63 3.54 -6.96 1.71
N LEU A 64 3.64 -5.87 2.48
CA LEU A 64 4.10 -5.90 3.87
C LEU A 64 3.08 -6.58 4.79
N ARG A 65 1.78 -6.30 4.63
CA ARG A 65 0.69 -6.92 5.41
C ARG A 65 0.57 -8.42 5.13
N GLU A 66 0.72 -8.84 3.87
CA GLU A 66 0.76 -10.26 3.52
C GLU A 66 1.94 -10.97 4.20
N GLU A 67 3.12 -10.34 4.25
CA GLU A 67 4.27 -10.90 4.96
C GLU A 67 4.04 -10.98 6.48
N GLU A 68 3.43 -9.96 7.07
CA GLU A 68 3.03 -9.94 8.48
C GLU A 68 2.07 -11.10 8.79
N GLU A 69 1.05 -11.29 7.97
CA GLU A 69 0.07 -12.36 8.15
C GLU A 69 0.70 -13.75 8.00
N GLN A 70 1.53 -13.97 6.97
CA GLN A 70 2.24 -15.23 6.78
C GLN A 70 3.21 -15.57 7.92
N LYS A 71 3.80 -14.55 8.55
CA LYS A 71 4.74 -14.72 9.68
C LYS A 71 4.06 -14.67 11.03
N SER A 72 2.75 -14.40 11.07
CA SER A 72 2.00 -14.30 12.32
C SER A 72 2.04 -15.62 13.08
N PRO A 73 2.52 -15.65 14.33
CA PRO A 73 2.54 -16.85 15.14
C PRO A 73 1.14 -17.22 15.67
N MET A 74 0.10 -16.41 15.41
CA MET A 74 -1.20 -16.53 16.07
C MET A 74 -1.82 -17.94 15.95
N MET A 75 -1.85 -18.50 14.74
CA MET A 75 -2.37 -19.87 14.52
C MET A 75 -1.54 -20.94 15.24
N LYS A 76 -0.23 -20.71 15.39
CA LYS A 76 0.68 -21.62 16.10
C LYS A 76 0.48 -21.53 17.61
N ILE A 77 0.23 -20.32 18.13
CA ILE A 77 -0.09 -20.08 19.55
C ILE A 77 -1.42 -20.74 19.92
N GLU A 78 -2.44 -20.63 19.07
CA GLU A 78 -3.74 -21.29 19.30
C GLU A 78 -3.61 -22.81 19.33
N THR A 79 -2.87 -23.38 18.36
CA THR A 79 -2.60 -24.83 18.33
C THR A 79 -1.85 -25.28 19.57
N LEU A 80 -0.78 -24.57 19.94
CA LEU A 80 0.00 -24.87 21.14
C LEU A 80 -0.84 -24.75 22.41
N SER A 81 -1.71 -23.74 22.50
CA SER A 81 -2.61 -23.55 23.65
C SER A 81 -3.60 -24.72 23.80
N ARG A 82 -4.11 -25.25 22.68
CA ARG A 82 -4.95 -26.45 22.68
C ARG A 82 -4.18 -27.69 23.12
N ASP A 83 -2.96 -27.87 22.63
CA ASP A 83 -2.11 -29.01 22.98
C ASP A 83 -1.72 -28.98 24.47
N ILE A 84 -1.38 -27.79 25.00
CA ILE A 84 -1.15 -27.56 26.43
C ILE A 84 -2.40 -27.93 27.24
N SER A 85 -3.58 -27.50 26.80
CA SER A 85 -4.84 -27.79 27.50
C SER A 85 -5.12 -29.30 27.53
N SER A 86 -5.00 -29.97 26.39
CA SER A 86 -5.21 -31.42 26.27
C SER A 86 -4.21 -32.23 27.10
N LEU A 87 -2.95 -31.81 27.12
CA LEU A 87 -1.92 -32.45 27.94
C LEU A 87 -2.18 -32.22 29.44
N SER A 88 -2.59 -31.01 29.81
CA SER A 88 -2.94 -30.67 31.20
C SER A 88 -4.13 -31.49 31.70
N ASP A 89 -5.16 -31.68 30.87
CA ASP A 89 -6.32 -32.52 31.18
C ASP A 89 -5.92 -33.98 31.37
N THR A 90 -5.02 -34.48 30.53
CA THR A 90 -4.50 -35.86 30.63
C THR A 90 -3.69 -36.06 31.89
N ILE A 91 -2.80 -35.12 32.23
CA ILE A 91 -2.02 -35.14 33.48
C ILE A 91 -2.95 -35.14 34.68
N ARG A 92 -3.93 -34.22 34.72
CA ARG A 92 -4.91 -34.14 35.81
C ARG A 92 -5.68 -35.45 35.98
N ALA A 93 -6.17 -36.05 34.90
CA ALA A 93 -6.90 -37.32 34.96
C ALA A 93 -6.02 -38.48 35.48
N ILE A 94 -4.74 -38.50 35.12
CA ILE A 94 -3.78 -39.48 35.65
C ILE A 94 -3.52 -39.24 37.14
N GLU A 95 -3.29 -37.99 37.55
CA GLU A 95 -3.07 -37.61 38.96
C GLU A 95 -4.28 -37.95 39.84
N GLU A 96 -5.50 -37.70 39.35
CA GLU A 96 -6.74 -38.07 40.03
C GLU A 96 -6.87 -39.59 40.18
N GLN A 97 -6.57 -40.35 39.13
CA GLN A 97 -6.59 -41.81 39.19
C GLN A 97 -5.55 -42.36 40.18
N MET A 98 -4.36 -41.76 40.25
CA MET A 98 -3.31 -42.15 41.21
C MET A 98 -3.70 -41.88 42.66
N ARG A 99 -4.65 -40.98 42.92
CA ARG A 99 -5.19 -40.68 44.26
C ARG A 99 -6.40 -41.56 44.63
N ALA A 100 -6.91 -42.38 43.72
CA ALA A 100 -8.07 -43.24 43.95
C ALA A 100 -7.72 -44.46 44.82
N GLU A 101 -8.73 -45.04 45.48
CA GLU A 101 -8.58 -46.23 46.34
C GLU A 101 -8.00 -47.43 45.58
N ASP A 102 -7.21 -48.28 46.25
CA ASP A 102 -6.39 -49.35 45.64
C ASP A 102 -7.14 -50.26 44.66
N VAL A 103 -8.37 -50.67 44.97
CA VAL A 103 -9.18 -51.55 44.10
C VAL A 103 -9.56 -50.82 42.80
N SER A 104 -9.93 -49.55 42.90
CA SER A 104 -10.33 -48.71 41.75
C SER A 104 -9.14 -48.29 40.89
N PHE A 105 -7.97 -48.10 41.50
CA PHE A 105 -6.71 -47.85 40.80
C PHE A 105 -6.29 -49.07 39.99
N LEU A 106 -6.28 -50.27 40.59
CA LEU A 106 -5.88 -51.51 39.93
C LEU A 106 -6.79 -51.85 38.74
N GLN A 107 -8.11 -51.65 38.87
CA GLN A 107 -9.06 -51.87 37.78
C GLN A 107 -8.82 -50.95 36.56
N ASN A 108 -8.38 -49.71 36.80
CA ASN A 108 -8.19 -48.71 35.75
C ASN A 108 -6.72 -48.51 35.32
N TYR A 109 -5.80 -49.29 35.89
CA TYR A 109 -4.37 -49.15 35.66
C TYR A 109 -4.00 -49.24 34.18
N GLN A 110 -4.52 -50.25 33.46
CA GLN A 110 -4.24 -50.40 32.02
C GLN A 110 -4.76 -49.22 31.19
N ALA A 111 -5.94 -48.69 31.51
CA ALA A 111 -6.50 -47.54 30.81
C ALA A 111 -5.67 -46.26 31.07
N THR A 112 -5.17 -46.11 32.28
CA THR A 112 -4.33 -44.98 32.70
C THR A 112 -2.95 -45.05 32.06
N MET A 113 -2.34 -46.23 32.00
CA MET A 113 -1.09 -46.45 31.27
C MET A 113 -1.22 -46.15 29.77
N LYS A 114 -2.37 -46.49 29.15
CA LYS A 114 -2.65 -46.12 27.75
C LYS A 114 -2.78 -44.60 27.57
N ARG A 115 -3.41 -43.89 28.51
CA ARG A 115 -3.49 -42.41 28.48
C ARG A 115 -2.13 -41.75 28.68
N ALA A 116 -1.27 -42.33 29.52
CA ALA A 116 0.07 -41.83 29.77
C ALA A 116 1.00 -41.93 28.56
N GLN A 117 0.68 -42.78 27.58
CA GLN A 117 1.36 -42.81 26.28
C GLN A 117 0.95 -41.58 25.46
N CYS A 118 1.58 -40.45 25.76
CA CYS A 118 1.39 -39.21 25.03
C CYS A 118 1.89 -39.36 23.58
N THR A 119 1.02 -39.07 22.61
CA THR A 119 1.33 -39.11 21.17
C THR A 119 1.45 -37.72 20.56
N LEU A 120 1.31 -36.66 21.37
CA LEU A 120 1.46 -35.27 20.91
C LEU A 120 2.88 -35.04 20.43
N GLN A 121 3.01 -34.42 19.25
CA GLN A 121 4.31 -34.04 18.73
C GLN A 121 4.88 -32.83 19.47
N HIS A 122 6.20 -32.71 19.51
CA HIS A 122 6.84 -31.53 20.04
C HIS A 122 6.48 -30.29 19.20
N PRO A 123 6.26 -29.13 19.85
CA PRO A 123 6.02 -27.88 19.13
C PRO A 123 7.19 -27.60 18.20
N VAL A 124 6.88 -27.37 16.91
CA VAL A 124 7.89 -26.95 15.94
C VAL A 124 8.03 -25.43 16.03
N GLU A 125 9.27 -24.96 16.15
CA GLU A 125 9.56 -23.53 16.21
C GLU A 125 9.04 -22.84 14.93
N PRO A 126 8.42 -21.66 15.03
CA PRO A 126 7.94 -20.97 13.86
C PRO A 126 9.08 -20.71 12.87
N SER A 127 9.02 -21.33 11.69
CA SER A 127 10.01 -21.17 10.62
C SER A 127 10.07 -19.77 9.97
N GLY A 128 9.46 -18.75 10.59
CA GLY A 128 9.36 -17.40 10.05
C GLY A 128 10.21 -16.43 10.86
N GLY A 129 11.32 -15.95 10.29
CA GLY A 129 12.05 -14.81 10.84
C GLY A 129 11.19 -13.53 10.79
N LEU A 130 11.63 -12.46 11.47
CA LEU A 130 10.96 -11.15 11.48
C LEU A 130 10.71 -10.59 10.07
N ILE A 131 9.87 -9.55 9.98
CA ILE A 131 9.63 -8.80 8.74
C ILE A 131 10.94 -8.45 8.04
N HIS A 132 11.01 -8.72 6.74
CA HIS A 132 12.16 -8.41 5.90
C HIS A 132 12.15 -6.92 5.52
N VAL A 133 12.41 -6.04 6.48
CA VAL A 133 12.32 -4.58 6.33
C VAL A 133 13.05 -4.07 5.08
N ALA A 134 14.26 -4.58 4.81
CA ALA A 134 15.03 -4.18 3.64
C ALA A 134 14.34 -4.51 2.30
N LYS A 135 13.52 -5.57 2.23
CA LYS A 135 12.79 -5.95 1.00
C LYS A 135 11.75 -4.89 0.67
N HIS A 136 11.10 -4.34 1.69
CA HIS A 136 10.04 -3.34 1.54
C HIS A 136 10.60 -1.93 1.34
N LEU A 137 11.69 -1.59 2.04
CA LEU A 137 12.25 -0.23 2.04
C LEU A 137 13.43 0.00 1.08
N ALA A 138 14.19 -1.03 0.71
CA ALA A 138 15.34 -0.83 -0.16
C ALA A 138 14.88 -0.37 -1.55
N ASN A 139 15.64 0.58 -2.10
CA ASN A 139 15.52 1.03 -3.49
C ASN A 139 14.13 1.53 -3.88
N ILE A 140 13.29 1.99 -2.93
CA ILE A 140 11.94 2.52 -3.23
C ILE A 140 12.00 3.54 -4.37
N LYS A 141 12.82 4.57 -4.22
CA LYS A 141 12.95 5.66 -5.21
C LYS A 141 13.34 5.14 -6.60
N PHE A 142 14.31 4.22 -6.66
CA PHE A 142 14.77 3.64 -7.92
C PHE A 142 13.69 2.78 -8.58
N THR A 143 13.05 1.89 -7.83
CA THR A 143 12.00 0.99 -8.35
C THR A 143 10.79 1.75 -8.87
N VAL A 144 10.37 2.79 -8.17
CA VAL A 144 9.23 3.64 -8.56
C VAL A 144 9.57 4.43 -9.82
N TRP A 145 10.78 5.00 -9.89
CA TRP A 145 11.26 5.71 -11.07
C TRP A 145 11.38 4.78 -12.30
N GLU A 146 11.93 3.57 -12.14
CA GLU A 146 12.04 2.60 -13.23
C GLU A 146 10.66 2.20 -13.78
N LYS A 147 9.69 1.96 -12.89
CA LYS A 147 8.30 1.67 -13.31
C LYS A 147 7.66 2.86 -14.03
N MET A 148 7.90 4.07 -13.55
CA MET A 148 7.41 5.30 -14.18
C MET A 148 7.97 5.47 -15.60
N GLN A 149 9.25 5.15 -15.83
CA GLN A 149 9.80 5.20 -17.19
C GLN A 149 9.08 4.27 -18.17
N ARG A 150 8.61 3.10 -17.71
CA ARG A 150 7.88 2.13 -18.55
C ARG A 150 6.48 2.59 -18.93
N THR A 151 5.88 3.49 -18.16
CA THR A 151 4.52 4.00 -18.41
C THR A 151 4.49 5.27 -19.27
N VAL A 152 5.61 5.98 -19.39
CA VAL A 152 5.74 7.13 -20.30
C VAL A 152 5.75 6.65 -21.75
N ARG A 153 4.75 7.09 -22.54
CA ARG A 153 4.74 6.93 -24.00
C ARG A 153 5.13 8.25 -24.65
N TYR A 154 6.05 8.19 -25.61
CA TYR A 154 6.47 9.31 -26.46
C TYR A 154 5.41 9.65 -27.51
#